data_AF-A0A351WSX4-F1
#
_entry.id   AF-A0A351WSX4-F1
#
_cell.length_a   1.000
_cell.length_b   1.000
_cell.length_c   1.000
_cell.angle_alpha   90.00
_cell.angle_beta   90.00
_cell.angle_gamma   90.00
#
_symmetry.space_group_name_H-M   'P 1'
#
loop_
_entity.id
_entity.type
_entity.pdbx_description
1 polymer ?
#
loop_
_entity_poly.entity_id
_entity_poly.type
_entity_poly.pdbx_seq_one_letter_code
_entity_poly.pdbx_strand_id
1 'polypeptide(L)'
;MKWNGPIIILLAALLAAAPASGKDPVDHGSEIFYGTSLSTNGKSCSTCHPNGRTLEGSSNFKVTQLPMIINECIRNGLGGFPLLLDSKEMEDLIAFMQNLSVR
;
A
#
# COMPACT_ATOMS: atom_id res chain seq x y z
N MET A 1 -37.34 -12.49 -54.53
CA MET A 1 -37.06 -11.99 -53.17
C MET A 1 -35.81 -11.14 -53.23
N LYS A 2 -35.92 -9.83 -52.98
CA LYS A 2 -34.76 -8.92 -52.90
C LYS A 2 -34.41 -8.79 -51.41
N TRP A 3 -33.25 -9.29 -51.04
CA TRP A 3 -32.64 -9.06 -49.73
C TRP A 3 -31.46 -8.10 -49.95
N ASN A 4 -31.63 -6.88 -49.46
CA ASN A 4 -30.60 -5.84 -49.42
C ASN A 4 -30.10 -5.76 -47.98
N GLY A 5 -28.78 -5.77 -47.76
CA GLY A 5 -28.18 -5.35 -46.49
C GLY A 5 -26.93 -6.13 -46.11
N PRO A 6 -25.72 -5.64 -46.45
CA PRO A 6 -24.49 -6.07 -45.82
C PRO A 6 -24.37 -5.44 -44.42
N ILE A 7 -23.33 -5.81 -43.68
CA ILE A 7 -22.88 -5.24 -42.39
C ILE A 7 -23.29 -6.10 -41.20
N ILE A 8 -22.63 -7.25 -41.08
CA ILE A 8 -22.35 -7.83 -39.76
C ILE A 8 -21.37 -6.87 -39.09
N ILE A 9 -21.88 -6.15 -38.11
CA ILE A 9 -21.22 -5.15 -37.29
C ILE A 9 -20.01 -5.79 -36.60
N LEU A 10 -18.82 -5.26 -36.89
CA LEU A 10 -17.60 -5.47 -36.11
C LEU A 10 -17.88 -5.05 -34.65
N LEU A 11 -17.96 -6.03 -33.74
CA LEU A 11 -17.96 -5.79 -32.30
C LEU A 11 -16.53 -5.41 -31.89
N ALA A 12 -16.24 -4.11 -31.85
CA ALA A 12 -15.06 -3.60 -31.16
C ALA A 12 -15.25 -3.78 -29.66
N ALA A 13 -14.51 -4.71 -29.05
CA ALA A 13 -14.42 -4.82 -27.61
C ALA A 13 -13.73 -3.57 -27.06
N LEU A 14 -14.51 -2.62 -26.54
CA LEU A 14 -13.98 -1.58 -25.66
C LEU A 14 -13.52 -2.25 -24.37
N LEU A 15 -12.20 -2.44 -24.22
CA LEU A 15 -11.61 -2.59 -22.90
C LEU A 15 -11.71 -1.24 -22.20
N ALA A 16 -12.78 -1.04 -21.44
CA ALA A 16 -12.81 0.00 -20.43
C ALA A 16 -11.78 -0.37 -19.35
N ALA A 17 -10.66 0.34 -19.30
CA ALA A 17 -9.80 0.33 -18.12
C ALA A 17 -10.63 0.90 -16.97
N ALA A 18 -11.16 0.03 -16.11
CA ALA A 18 -11.79 0.45 -14.87
C ALA A 18 -10.76 1.23 -14.04
N PRO A 19 -11.09 2.40 -13.48
CA PRO A 19 -10.19 3.06 -12.54
C PRO A 19 -9.95 2.08 -11.38
N ALA A 20 -8.69 1.88 -11.02
CA ALA A 20 -8.33 1.04 -9.88
C ALA A 20 -9.03 1.61 -8.64
N SER A 21 -10.10 0.94 -8.20
CA SER A 21 -10.87 1.29 -7.00
C SER A 21 -10.08 0.86 -5.77
N GLY A 22 -8.92 1.47 -5.56
CA GLY A 22 -8.12 1.36 -4.34
C GLY A 22 -8.29 2.62 -3.50
N LYS A 23 -8.15 2.49 -2.17
CA LYS A 23 -7.99 3.66 -1.28
C LYS A 23 -6.74 4.45 -1.69
N ASP A 24 -6.75 5.75 -1.37
CA ASP A 24 -5.54 6.56 -1.49
C ASP A 24 -4.38 5.90 -0.72
N PRO A 25 -3.14 5.91 -1.27
CA PRO A 25 -1.99 5.26 -0.63
C PRO A 25 -1.76 5.71 0.82
N VAL A 26 -1.96 6.99 1.14
CA VAL A 26 -1.75 7.52 2.49
C VAL A 26 -2.84 7.01 3.44
N ASP A 27 -4.09 6.97 2.98
CA ASP A 27 -5.22 6.46 3.77
C ASP A 27 -5.05 4.95 4.05
N HIS A 28 -4.71 4.16 3.03
CA HIS A 28 -4.47 2.73 3.21
C HIS A 28 -3.25 2.45 4.09
N GLY A 29 -2.16 3.19 3.89
CA GLY A 29 -0.97 3.11 4.75
C GLY A 29 -1.27 3.45 6.20
N SER A 30 -2.17 4.39 6.45
CA SER A 30 -2.65 4.72 7.80
C SER A 30 -3.35 3.53 8.46
N GLU A 31 -4.26 2.88 7.74
CA GLU A 31 -4.97 1.68 8.23
C GLU A 31 -3.99 0.56 8.60
N ILE A 32 -2.97 0.33 7.78
CA ILE A 32 -1.92 -0.66 8.06
C ILE A 32 -1.11 -0.26 9.31
N PHE A 33 -0.71 1.01 9.41
CA PHE A 33 0.15 1.50 10.50
C PHE A 33 -0.53 1.43 11.88
N TYR A 34 -1.80 1.78 11.95
CA TYR A 34 -2.58 1.75 13.20
C TYR A 34 -3.21 0.37 13.47
N GLY A 35 -3.41 -0.44 12.44
CA GLY A 35 -3.99 -1.77 12.54
C GLY A 35 -3.03 -2.85 13.03
N THR A 36 -3.59 -4.02 13.31
CA THR A 36 -2.84 -5.22 13.74
C THR A 36 -2.77 -6.28 12.66
N SER A 37 -3.09 -5.95 11.40
CA SER A 37 -3.17 -6.91 10.29
C SER A 37 -1.85 -7.62 9.99
N LEU A 38 -0.72 -6.97 10.28
CA LEU A 38 0.62 -7.52 10.13
C LEU A 38 1.18 -8.17 11.40
N SER A 39 0.37 -8.29 12.46
CA SER A 39 0.82 -8.73 13.78
C SER A 39 0.37 -10.14 14.12
N THR A 40 1.22 -10.87 14.83
CA THR A 40 0.87 -12.13 15.51
C THR A 40 0.80 -11.95 17.03
N ASN A 41 1.16 -10.78 17.54
CA ASN A 41 1.25 -10.47 18.97
C ASN A 41 0.29 -9.36 19.43
N GLY A 42 -0.63 -8.93 18.56
CA GLY A 42 -1.65 -7.92 18.86
C GLY A 42 -1.16 -6.48 18.87
N LYS A 43 0.11 -6.22 18.56
CA LYS A 43 0.66 -4.86 18.43
C LYS A 43 0.47 -4.31 17.03
N SER A 44 0.53 -2.99 16.91
CA SER A 44 0.60 -2.25 15.65
C SER A 44 1.90 -1.45 15.59
N CYS A 45 2.21 -0.84 14.44
CA CYS A 45 3.32 0.11 14.33
C CYS A 45 3.13 1.26 15.34
N SER A 46 1.90 1.74 15.49
CA SER A 46 1.55 2.82 16.42
C SER A 46 1.70 2.46 17.90
N THR A 47 1.84 1.17 18.25
CA THR A 47 2.11 0.74 19.63
C THR A 47 3.49 1.24 20.09
N CYS A 48 4.49 1.24 19.20
CA CYS A 48 5.84 1.75 19.48
C CYS A 48 6.02 3.19 18.97
N HIS A 49 5.31 3.57 17.90
CA HIS A 49 5.41 4.87 17.23
C HIS A 49 4.07 5.63 17.31
N PRO A 50 3.63 6.07 18.50
CA PRO A 50 2.32 6.71 18.66
C PRO A 50 2.26 8.01 17.86
N ASN A 51 1.30 8.10 16.92
CA ASN A 51 1.17 9.20 15.96
C ASN A 51 2.46 9.48 15.16
N GLY A 52 3.27 8.46 14.89
CA GLY A 52 4.55 8.62 14.19
C GLY A 52 5.68 9.22 15.04
N ARG A 53 5.45 9.52 16.33
CA ARG A 53 6.52 9.94 17.25
C ARG A 53 7.57 8.85 17.35
N THR A 54 8.82 9.22 17.64
CA THR A 54 10.01 8.34 17.64
C THR A 54 10.44 7.83 16.26
N LEU A 55 9.80 8.27 15.18
CA LEU A 55 10.30 8.14 13.81
C LEU A 55 11.18 9.33 13.39
N GLU A 56 11.59 10.19 14.33
CA GLU A 56 12.49 11.32 14.02
C GLU A 56 13.78 10.79 13.39
N GLY A 57 14.08 11.23 12.16
CA GLY A 57 15.21 10.76 11.38
C GLY A 57 14.90 9.62 10.40
N SER A 58 13.66 9.09 10.38
CA SER A 58 13.24 8.12 9.36
C SER A 58 13.27 8.68 7.94
N SER A 59 13.11 10.01 7.80
CA SER A 59 13.28 10.75 6.55
C SER A 59 14.73 10.75 6.04
N ASN A 60 15.71 10.43 6.89
CA ASN A 60 17.12 10.27 6.49
C ASN A 60 17.41 8.89 5.89
N PHE A 61 16.52 7.91 6.07
CA PHE A 61 16.67 6.63 5.38
C PHE A 61 16.37 6.82 3.90
N LYS A 62 17.22 6.26 3.05
CA LYS A 62 16.90 6.19 1.62
C LYS A 62 15.63 5.37 1.46
N VAL A 63 14.76 5.75 0.53
CA VAL A 63 13.58 4.96 0.12
C VAL A 63 13.95 3.51 -0.23
N THR A 64 15.18 3.25 -0.66
CA THR A 64 15.68 1.90 -0.94
C THR A 64 15.98 1.07 0.31
N GLN A 65 16.13 1.69 1.48
CA GLN A 65 16.42 1.02 2.76
C GLN A 65 15.17 0.87 3.63
N LEU A 66 14.21 1.79 3.48
CA LEU A 66 13.01 1.84 4.30
C LEU A 66 12.15 0.56 4.26
N PRO A 67 11.92 -0.11 3.10
CA PRO A 67 11.20 -1.38 3.05
C PRO A 67 11.81 -2.47 3.94
N MET A 68 13.14 -2.56 3.97
CA MET A 68 13.84 -3.55 4.79
C MET A 68 13.69 -3.26 6.28
N ILE A 69 13.77 -1.98 6.67
CA ILE A 69 13.59 -1.54 8.06
C ILE A 69 12.15 -1.85 8.51
N ILE A 70 11.16 -1.54 7.68
CA ILE A 70 9.75 -1.86 7.94
C ILE A 70 9.58 -3.37 8.18
N ASN A 71 10.16 -4.21 7.32
CA ASN A 71 10.08 -5.67 7.48
C ASN A 71 10.79 -6.18 8.73
N GLU A 72 11.86 -5.53 9.18
CA GLU A 72 12.50 -5.82 10.46
C GLU A 72 11.57 -5.53 11.64
N CYS A 73 10.86 -4.40 11.61
CA CYS A 73 9.86 -4.03 12.60
C CYS A 73 8.67 -5.00 12.60
N ILE A 74 8.17 -5.39 11.43
CA ILE A 74 7.09 -6.38 11.31
C ILE A 74 7.53 -7.69 11.96
N ARG A 75 8.71 -8.20 11.60
CA ARG A 75 9.19 -9.48 12.09
C ARG A 75 9.49 -9.46 13.58
N ASN A 76 10.29 -8.51 14.05
CA ASN A 76 10.80 -8.53 15.43
C ASN A 76 9.85 -7.81 16.41
N GLY A 77 9.21 -6.74 15.97
CA GLY A 77 8.30 -5.93 16.80
C GLY A 77 6.89 -6.51 16.85
N LEU A 78 6.35 -6.88 15.69
CA LEU A 78 4.97 -7.38 15.57
C LEU A 78 4.87 -8.91 15.55
N GLY A 79 6.00 -9.62 15.43
CA GLY A 79 6.02 -11.07 15.25
C GLY A 79 5.45 -11.53 13.90
N GLY A 80 5.27 -10.60 12.96
CA GLY A 80 4.59 -10.82 11.69
C GLY A 80 5.47 -11.43 10.60
N PHE A 81 4.84 -11.72 9.47
CA PHE A 81 5.54 -12.10 8.25
C PHE A 81 5.90 -10.84 7.44
N PRO A 82 7.15 -10.71 6.98
CA PRO A 82 7.56 -9.61 6.10
C PRO A 82 6.68 -9.47 4.86
N LEU A 83 6.43 -8.23 4.45
CA LEU A 83 5.81 -7.91 3.16
C LEU A 83 6.83 -8.10 2.03
N LEU A 84 6.34 -8.28 0.79
CA LEU A 84 7.20 -8.14 -0.37
C LEU A 84 7.68 -6.69 -0.49
N LEU A 85 8.93 -6.49 -0.91
CA LEU A 85 9.54 -5.15 -0.90
C LEU A 85 8.88 -4.18 -1.89
N ASP A 86 8.25 -4.71 -2.94
CA ASP A 86 7.53 -4.01 -4.01
C ASP A 86 6.00 -4.23 -3.94
N SER A 87 5.48 -4.69 -2.79
CA SER A 87 4.04 -4.85 -2.61
C SER A 87 3.36 -3.50 -2.47
N LYS A 88 2.08 -3.44 -2.88
CA LYS A 88 1.26 -2.23 -2.70
C LYS A 88 1.14 -1.83 -1.24
N GLU A 89 1.05 -2.78 -0.32
CA GLU A 89 1.03 -2.52 1.12
C GLU A 89 2.32 -1.85 1.61
N MET A 90 3.47 -2.25 1.08
CA MET A 90 4.76 -1.62 1.39
C MET A 90 4.81 -0.19 0.87
N GLU A 91 4.40 0.03 -0.38
CA GLU A 91 4.34 1.36 -1.00
C GLU A 91 3.40 2.32 -0.24
N ASP A 92 2.19 1.86 0.08
CA ASP A 92 1.18 2.64 0.80
C ASP A 92 1.68 2.98 2.23
N LEU A 93 2.30 2.03 2.93
CA LEU A 93 2.86 2.26 4.25
C LEU A 93 4.01 3.28 4.22
N ILE A 94 4.89 3.21 3.21
CA ILE A 94 5.97 4.21 3.00
C ILE A 94 5.38 5.59 2.71
N ALA A 95 4.38 5.68 1.84
CA ALA A 95 3.71 6.94 1.52
C ALA A 95 3.12 7.59 2.79
N PHE A 96 2.45 6.81 3.63
CA PHE A 96 1.93 7.28 4.91
C PHE A 96 3.04 7.74 5.87
N MET A 97 4.09 6.93 6.06
CA MET A 97 5.20 7.26 6.97
C MET A 97 5.96 8.53 6.53
N GLN A 98 6.17 8.72 5.22
CA GLN A 98 6.78 9.94 4.70
C GLN A 98 5.91 11.18 4.93
N ASN A 99 4.59 11.06 4.85
CA ASN A 99 3.67 12.15 5.17
C ASN A 99 3.67 12.50 6.67
N LEU A 100 3.99 11.56 7.56
CA LEU A 100 4.18 11.82 8.99
C LEU A 100 5.52 12.48 9.30
N SER A 101 6.62 12.07 8.67
CA SER A 101 7.98 12.55 8.98
C SER A 101 8.31 13.97 8.49
N VAL A 102 7.37 14.63 7.81
CA VAL A 102 7.52 16.01 7.29
C VAL A 102 6.75 17.03 8.17
N ARG A 103 6.09 16.58 9.24
CA ARG A 103 5.34 17.42 10.20
C ARG A 103 5.99 17.41 11.58
#